data_AF-A0A2V6J170-F1
#
_entry.id   AF-A0A2V6J170-F1
#
_cell.length_a   1.000
_cell.length_b   1.000
_cell.length_c   1.000
_cell.angle_alpha   90.00
_cell.angle_beta   90.00
_cell.angle_gamma   90.00
#
_symmetry.space_group_name_H-M   'P 1'
#
loop_
_entity.id
_entity.type
_entity.pdbx_description
1 polymer ?
#
loop_
_entity_poly.entity_id
_entity_poly.type
_entity_poly.pdbx_seq_one_letter_code
_entity_poly.pdbx_strand_id
1 'polypeptide(L)'
;RKITPAGVVTTLGGVAGSYGIADGTGPSARFMNPAGIAVASSGTLYVADSYNHEIRNGVPADLKITCTDGKTTVPNLSSDTYTITVTNTGLENVSGAVVTDTFPAQVQSVTFTATGKGGATGFSNGGGNINQALNLPPNSSVTYKATGLINGTSGTVISNIANVSVPAGVSDPNTANNTATDKNTIQ
;
A
#
# COMPACT_ATOMS: atom_id res chain seq x y z
N ARG A 1 16.16 14.12 8.88
CA ARG A 1 16.89 13.31 7.86
C ARG A 1 16.88 11.85 8.32
N LYS A 2 17.06 10.89 7.42
CA LYS A 2 17.34 9.48 7.75
C LYS A 2 18.78 9.16 7.39
N ILE A 3 19.46 8.35 8.20
CA ILE A 3 20.84 7.93 7.98
C ILE A 3 20.87 6.41 8.09
N THR A 4 21.44 5.71 7.10
CA THR A 4 21.64 4.26 7.16
C THR A 4 22.92 3.91 7.95
N PRO A 5 23.09 2.67 8.44
CA PRO A 5 24.36 2.24 9.06
C PRO A 5 25.58 2.39 8.12
N ALA A 6 25.36 2.39 6.81
CA ALA A 6 26.38 2.66 5.80
C ALA A 6 26.69 4.17 5.61
N GLY A 7 26.06 5.06 6.39
CA GLY A 7 26.28 6.51 6.32
C GLY A 7 25.52 7.21 5.20
N VAL A 8 24.61 6.54 4.49
CA VAL A 8 23.81 7.17 3.43
C VAL A 8 22.73 8.04 4.05
N VAL A 9 22.73 9.33 3.71
CA VAL A 9 21.76 10.31 4.23
C VAL A 9 20.66 10.57 3.21
N THR A 10 19.41 10.47 3.66
CA THR A 10 18.22 10.83 2.87
C THR A 10 17.31 11.80 3.61
N THR A 11 16.38 12.40 2.87
CA THR A 11 15.41 13.37 3.39
C THR A 11 14.02 12.73 3.45
N LEU A 12 13.47 12.61 4.66
CA LEU A 12 12.10 12.11 4.86
C LEU A 12 11.03 13.17 4.59
N GLY A 13 11.33 14.42 4.91
CA GLY A 13 10.42 15.55 4.77
C GLY A 13 11.16 16.88 4.88
N GLY A 14 10.63 17.92 4.22
CA GLY A 14 11.14 19.28 4.31
C GLY A 14 12.13 19.65 3.20
N VAL A 15 12.29 20.95 2.99
CA VAL A 15 13.25 21.54 2.05
C VAL A 15 14.03 22.64 2.77
N ALA A 16 15.36 22.59 2.67
CA ALA A 16 16.21 23.60 3.31
C ALA A 16 15.93 24.99 2.72
N GLY A 17 15.83 26.01 3.57
CA GLY A 17 15.52 27.38 3.16
C GLY A 17 14.06 27.63 2.76
N SER A 18 13.19 26.61 2.82
CA SER A 18 11.75 26.75 2.54
C SER A 18 10.93 26.33 3.75
N TYR A 19 10.49 27.32 4.53
CA TYR A 19 9.68 27.14 5.73
C TYR A 19 8.18 27.27 5.46
N GLY A 20 7.36 26.83 6.42
CA GLY A 20 5.90 26.87 6.36
C GLY A 20 5.26 25.69 7.10
N ILE A 21 3.94 25.56 7.00
CA ILE A 21 3.13 24.57 7.73
C ILE A 21 2.63 23.41 6.87
N ALA A 22 2.91 23.42 5.55
CA ALA A 22 2.35 22.42 4.64
C ALA A 22 2.69 20.99 5.06
N ASP A 23 1.67 20.15 5.17
CA ASP A 23 1.82 18.70 5.30
C ASP A 23 2.21 18.07 3.96
N GLY A 24 2.77 16.87 4.03
CA GLY A 24 3.10 16.08 2.86
C GLY A 24 4.25 15.12 3.12
N THR A 25 4.76 14.51 2.05
CA THR A 25 5.93 13.64 2.09
C THR A 25 7.10 14.30 1.37
N GLY A 26 8.33 13.95 1.76
CA GLY A 26 9.55 14.43 1.10
C GLY A 26 9.58 15.96 0.92
N PRO A 27 9.82 16.47 -0.30
CA PRO A 27 9.97 17.90 -0.54
C PRO A 27 8.65 18.68 -0.52
N SER A 28 7.49 18.05 -0.31
CA SER A 28 6.20 18.75 -0.20
C SER A 28 5.93 19.22 1.25
N ALA A 29 6.44 18.49 2.24
CA ALA A 29 6.34 18.90 3.64
C ALA A 29 7.12 20.20 3.90
N ARG A 30 6.62 21.06 4.79
CA ARG A 30 7.30 22.26 5.27
C ARG A 30 7.35 22.26 6.79
N PHE A 31 8.44 22.79 7.32
CA PHE A 31 8.71 22.95 8.75
C PHE A 31 9.30 24.34 8.99
N MET A 32 9.20 24.85 10.21
CA MET A 32 9.84 26.09 10.65
C MET A 32 10.58 25.84 11.97
N ASN A 33 11.91 25.74 11.86
CA ASN A 33 12.81 25.46 12.98
C ASN A 33 12.42 24.19 13.79
N PRO A 34 12.38 23.00 13.14
CA PRO A 34 12.14 21.77 13.87
C PRO A 34 13.33 21.49 14.81
N ALA A 35 13.06 21.40 16.12
CA ALA A 35 14.10 21.36 17.17
C ALA A 35 14.21 20.01 17.89
N GLY A 36 13.18 19.18 17.83
CA GLY A 36 13.15 17.88 18.50
C GLY A 36 12.50 16.81 17.64
N ILE A 37 12.93 15.56 17.82
CA ILE A 37 12.32 14.39 17.22
C ILE A 37 12.24 13.25 18.24
N ALA A 38 11.13 12.52 18.24
CA ALA A 38 10.94 11.30 19.00
C ALA A 38 10.35 10.21 18.09
N VAL A 39 10.62 8.95 18.41
CA VAL A 39 10.03 7.79 17.73
C VAL A 39 9.27 6.98 18.76
N ALA A 40 7.97 6.77 18.52
CA ALA A 40 7.13 5.93 19.37
C ALA A 40 7.50 4.45 19.19
N SER A 41 7.10 3.60 20.14
CA SER A 41 7.29 2.15 20.05
C SER A 41 6.61 1.51 18.84
N SER A 42 5.56 2.17 18.30
CA SER A 42 4.92 1.80 17.04
C SER A 42 5.79 2.03 15.80
N GLY A 43 6.84 2.86 15.91
CA GLY A 43 7.63 3.35 14.76
C GLY A 43 7.17 4.70 14.20
N THR A 44 6.09 5.29 14.74
CA THR A 44 5.64 6.65 14.38
C THR A 44 6.67 7.69 14.84
N LEU A 45 7.05 8.60 13.94
CA LEU A 45 7.91 9.74 14.23
C LEU A 45 7.06 10.94 14.67
N TYR A 46 7.55 11.69 15.65
CA TYR A 46 7.00 12.96 16.10
C TYR A 46 8.09 14.03 16.06
N VAL A 47 7.79 15.19 15.48
CA VAL A 47 8.71 16.32 15.32
C VAL A 47 8.14 17.54 16.02
N ALA A 48 8.94 18.18 16.88
CA ALA A 48 8.61 19.48 17.47
C ALA A 48 8.97 20.60 16.49
N ASP A 49 7.98 21.10 15.77
CA ASP A 49 8.13 22.13 14.74
C ASP A 49 8.00 23.53 15.37
N SER A 50 9.09 23.96 16.01
CA SER A 50 9.03 24.87 17.16
C SER A 50 8.53 26.27 16.83
N TYR A 51 8.79 26.78 15.62
CA TYR A 51 8.32 28.10 15.21
C TYR A 51 6.96 28.06 14.51
N ASN A 52 6.49 26.88 14.12
CA ASN A 52 5.10 26.68 13.71
C ASN A 52 4.17 26.39 14.90
N HIS A 53 4.72 26.17 16.10
CA HIS A 53 3.97 25.80 17.31
C HIS A 53 3.17 24.50 17.17
N GLU A 54 3.70 23.55 16.40
CA GLU A 54 3.03 22.29 16.08
C GLU A 54 3.88 21.08 16.46
N ILE A 55 3.20 19.98 16.81
CA ILE A 55 3.79 18.64 16.80
C ILE A 55 3.37 17.96 15.50
N ARG A 56 4.35 17.63 14.66
CA ARG A 56 4.14 16.98 13.37
C ARG A 56 4.39 15.50 13.53
N ASN A 57 3.67 14.66 12.80
CA ASN A 57 3.87 13.21 12.83
C ASN A 57 3.98 12.59 11.44
N GLY A 58 4.50 11.36 11.40
CA GLY A 58 4.56 10.55 10.20
C GLY A 58 5.10 9.15 10.48
N VAL A 59 4.92 8.24 9.54
CA VAL A 59 5.38 6.84 9.67
C VAL A 59 6.35 6.49 8.53
N PRO A 60 7.37 5.64 8.75
CA PRO A 60 8.33 5.29 7.71
C PRO A 60 7.66 4.64 6.49
N ALA A 61 6.92 3.56 6.72
CA ALA A 61 6.02 2.94 5.77
C ALA A 61 4.60 2.93 6.31
N ASP A 62 3.64 2.90 5.41
CA ASP A 62 2.22 2.64 5.68
C ASP A 62 1.72 1.89 4.46
N LEU A 63 2.04 0.60 4.39
CA LEU A 63 1.50 -0.24 3.33
C LEU A 63 0.01 -0.43 3.62
N LYS A 64 -0.76 -0.55 2.56
CA LYS A 64 -2.18 -0.83 2.66
C LYS A 64 -2.61 -1.59 1.43
N ILE A 65 -3.50 -2.55 1.60
CA ILE A 65 -4.16 -3.22 0.49
C ILE A 65 -5.68 -3.10 0.58
N THR A 66 -6.33 -2.99 -0.57
CA THR A 66 -7.78 -3.14 -0.72
C THR A 66 -8.05 -4.20 -1.78
N CYS A 67 -9.11 -4.98 -1.62
CA CYS A 67 -9.59 -5.93 -2.62
C CYS A 67 -11.11 -5.82 -2.65
N THR A 68 -11.69 -5.52 -3.81
CA THR A 68 -13.15 -5.50 -3.96
C THR A 68 -13.58 -5.61 -5.42
N ASP A 69 -14.67 -6.32 -5.68
CA ASP A 69 -15.41 -6.28 -6.94
C ASP A 69 -16.63 -5.33 -6.89
N GLY A 70 -16.88 -4.73 -5.73
CA GLY A 70 -18.01 -3.83 -5.44
C GLY A 70 -19.36 -4.53 -5.25
N LYS A 71 -19.40 -5.86 -5.12
CA LYS A 71 -20.64 -6.63 -5.02
C LYS A 71 -20.64 -7.50 -3.76
N THR A 72 -21.81 -8.04 -3.44
CA THR A 72 -21.98 -9.06 -2.39
C THR A 72 -22.49 -10.40 -2.96
N THR A 73 -22.86 -10.40 -4.24
CA THR A 73 -23.36 -11.56 -4.97
C THR A 73 -22.86 -11.53 -6.41
N VAL A 74 -22.60 -12.70 -6.98
CA VAL A 74 -22.13 -12.86 -8.36
C VAL A 74 -22.89 -13.99 -9.05
N PRO A 75 -23.40 -13.81 -10.28
CA PRO A 75 -24.06 -14.89 -11.00
C PRO A 75 -23.09 -16.02 -11.33
N ASN A 76 -23.53 -17.27 -11.23
CA ASN A 76 -22.77 -18.40 -11.76
C ASN A 76 -22.55 -18.28 -13.28
N LEU A 77 -21.42 -18.79 -13.76
CA LEU A 77 -20.99 -18.75 -15.17
C LEU A 77 -20.89 -17.33 -15.75
N SER A 78 -20.67 -16.31 -14.90
CA SER A 78 -20.47 -14.93 -15.31
C SER A 78 -19.03 -14.47 -15.04
N SER A 79 -18.56 -13.47 -15.79
CA SER A 79 -17.27 -12.84 -15.50
C SER A 79 -17.42 -11.88 -14.33
N ASP A 80 -16.46 -11.92 -13.41
CA ASP A 80 -16.33 -10.97 -12.32
C ASP A 80 -14.94 -10.32 -12.32
N THR A 81 -14.83 -9.11 -11.76
CA THR A 81 -13.58 -8.32 -11.77
C THR A 81 -13.28 -7.71 -10.41
N TYR A 82 -12.21 -8.18 -9.77
CA TYR A 82 -11.66 -7.63 -8.55
C TYR A 82 -10.69 -6.49 -8.84
N THR A 83 -10.84 -5.38 -8.13
CA THR A 83 -9.86 -4.29 -8.07
C THR A 83 -9.04 -4.42 -6.80
N ILE A 84 -7.77 -4.79 -6.96
CA ILE A 84 -6.82 -4.95 -5.85
C ILE A 84 -5.83 -3.80 -5.91
N THR A 85 -5.75 -2.98 -4.87
CA THR A 85 -4.83 -1.82 -4.84
C THR A 85 -3.92 -1.90 -3.65
N VAL A 86 -2.62 -1.87 -3.90
CA VAL A 86 -1.57 -1.74 -2.89
C VAL A 86 -1.08 -0.30 -2.90
N THR A 87 -1.01 0.33 -1.74
CA THR A 87 -0.57 1.73 -1.57
C THR A 87 0.53 1.81 -0.52
N ASN A 88 1.42 2.78 -0.67
CA ASN A 88 2.30 3.22 0.40
C ASN A 88 2.03 4.70 0.70
N THR A 89 1.45 4.99 1.87
CA THR A 89 1.21 6.36 2.37
C THR A 89 2.28 6.84 3.34
N GLY A 90 3.29 6.01 3.61
CA GLY A 90 4.44 6.34 4.46
C GLY A 90 5.41 7.32 3.81
N LEU A 91 6.36 7.79 4.62
CA LEU A 91 7.36 8.78 4.24
C LEU A 91 8.50 8.23 3.38
N GLU A 92 8.69 6.91 3.36
CA GLU A 92 9.84 6.25 2.74
C GLU A 92 9.44 5.39 1.54
N ASN A 93 10.40 5.18 0.64
CA ASN A 93 10.26 4.18 -0.42
C ASN A 93 10.34 2.77 0.19
N VAL A 94 9.33 1.94 -0.08
CA VAL A 94 9.30 0.54 0.31
C VAL A 94 9.70 -0.31 -0.90
N SER A 95 10.90 -0.89 -0.85
CA SER A 95 11.41 -1.76 -1.92
C SER A 95 11.24 -3.23 -1.53
N GLY A 96 10.65 -4.03 -2.41
CA GLY A 96 10.47 -5.47 -2.22
C GLY A 96 9.20 -5.87 -1.48
N ALA A 97 8.19 -4.99 -1.38
CA ALA A 97 6.89 -5.35 -0.79
C ALA A 97 6.20 -6.38 -1.71
N VAL A 98 5.90 -7.57 -1.23
CA VAL A 98 5.29 -8.61 -2.05
C VAL A 98 3.77 -8.53 -1.93
N VAL A 99 3.10 -8.30 -3.06
CA VAL A 99 1.65 -8.46 -3.16
C VAL A 99 1.32 -9.90 -3.52
N THR A 100 0.39 -10.50 -2.79
CA THR A 100 -0.10 -11.85 -3.06
C THR A 100 -1.63 -11.90 -3.08
N ASP A 101 -2.19 -12.53 -4.11
CA ASP A 101 -3.60 -12.90 -4.18
C ASP A 101 -3.70 -14.30 -4.81
N THR A 102 -4.22 -15.25 -4.03
CA THR A 102 -4.53 -16.59 -4.50
C THR A 102 -6.04 -16.68 -4.70
N PHE A 103 -6.47 -16.59 -5.95
CA PHE A 103 -7.89 -16.57 -6.26
C PHE A 103 -8.56 -17.90 -5.85
N PRO A 104 -9.77 -17.86 -5.27
CA PRO A 104 -10.54 -19.05 -4.95
C PRO A 104 -10.77 -19.93 -6.19
N ALA A 105 -10.86 -21.24 -6.01
CA ALA A 105 -11.02 -22.20 -7.12
C ALA A 105 -12.27 -21.95 -8.01
N GLN A 106 -13.26 -21.23 -7.47
CA GLN A 106 -14.47 -20.82 -8.18
C GLN A 106 -14.23 -19.67 -9.17
N VAL A 107 -13.12 -18.94 -9.06
CA VAL A 107 -12.73 -17.85 -9.96
C VAL A 107 -11.69 -18.40 -10.94
N GLN A 108 -12.16 -18.84 -12.11
CA GLN A 108 -11.35 -19.56 -13.09
C GLN A 108 -10.82 -18.64 -14.19
N SER A 109 -9.77 -19.10 -14.88
CA SER A 109 -9.19 -18.41 -16.05
C SER A 109 -8.86 -16.93 -15.79
N VAL A 110 -8.37 -16.63 -14.58
CA VAL A 110 -8.08 -15.26 -14.17
C VAL A 110 -7.03 -14.64 -15.08
N THR A 111 -7.30 -13.44 -15.56
CA THR A 111 -6.33 -12.54 -16.18
C THR A 111 -6.33 -11.23 -15.44
N PHE A 112 -5.19 -10.54 -15.39
CA PHE A 112 -5.11 -9.24 -14.75
C PHE A 112 -4.25 -8.25 -15.50
N THR A 113 -4.66 -6.99 -15.40
CA THR A 113 -3.85 -5.84 -15.79
C THR A 113 -3.36 -5.12 -14.53
N ALA A 114 -2.14 -4.57 -14.60
CA ALA A 114 -1.52 -3.86 -13.50
C ALA A 114 -1.12 -2.45 -13.93
N THR A 115 -1.44 -1.45 -13.11
CA THR A 115 -1.04 -0.06 -13.35
C THR A 115 -0.43 0.54 -12.09
N GLY A 116 0.62 1.35 -12.28
CA GLY A 116 1.31 2.04 -11.20
C GLY A 116 1.07 3.55 -11.23
N LYS A 117 1.04 4.17 -10.05
CA LYS A 117 0.99 5.62 -9.86
C LYS A 117 2.11 6.05 -8.91
N GLY A 118 2.56 7.31 -9.02
CA GLY A 118 3.52 7.88 -8.08
C GLY A 118 4.92 7.25 -8.16
N GLY A 119 5.30 6.75 -9.34
CA GLY A 119 6.60 6.12 -9.57
C GLY A 119 6.72 4.68 -9.04
N ALA A 120 5.60 4.04 -8.66
CA ALA A 120 5.59 2.62 -8.35
C ALA A 120 6.17 1.80 -9.53
N THR A 121 6.87 0.72 -9.21
CA THR A 121 7.48 -0.22 -10.19
C THR A 121 7.44 -1.66 -9.65
N GLY A 122 7.88 -2.63 -10.44
CA GLY A 122 7.91 -4.05 -10.04
C GLY A 122 6.61 -4.81 -10.27
N PHE A 123 5.68 -4.25 -11.06
CA PHE A 123 4.41 -4.88 -11.43
C PHE A 123 4.36 -5.21 -12.92
N SER A 124 3.55 -6.20 -13.29
CA SER A 124 3.29 -6.56 -14.68
C SER A 124 1.86 -7.08 -14.87
N ASN A 125 1.36 -7.07 -16.10
CA ASN A 125 0.15 -7.83 -16.45
C ASN A 125 0.42 -9.34 -16.34
N GLY A 126 -0.64 -10.15 -16.24
CA GLY A 126 -0.50 -11.59 -16.13
C GLY A 126 -1.83 -12.34 -16.08
N GLY A 127 -1.75 -13.61 -15.65
CA GLY A 127 -2.90 -14.46 -15.41
C GLY A 127 -2.67 -15.42 -14.25
N GLY A 128 -3.74 -16.00 -13.74
CA GLY A 128 -3.75 -16.77 -12.51
C GLY A 128 -3.57 -15.91 -11.26
N ASN A 129 -2.87 -16.45 -10.27
CA ASN A 129 -2.61 -15.79 -8.99
C ASN A 129 -1.64 -14.61 -9.14
N ILE A 130 -1.80 -13.60 -8.28
CA ILE A 130 -0.87 -12.48 -8.20
C ILE A 130 0.21 -12.81 -7.16
N ASN A 131 1.48 -12.70 -7.53
CA ASN A 131 2.62 -12.77 -6.64
C ASN A 131 3.76 -11.92 -7.24
N GLN A 132 3.85 -10.65 -6.82
CA GLN A 132 4.78 -9.69 -7.41
C GLN A 132 5.48 -8.88 -6.33
N ALA A 133 6.79 -8.68 -6.49
CA ALA A 133 7.59 -7.84 -5.61
C ALA A 133 7.59 -6.39 -6.13
N LEU A 134 6.99 -5.50 -5.34
CA LEU A 134 6.76 -4.10 -5.68
C LEU A 134 7.85 -3.20 -5.10
N ASN A 135 8.15 -2.13 -5.84
CA ASN A 135 8.82 -0.96 -5.29
C ASN A 135 7.84 0.21 -5.25
N LEU A 136 7.53 0.66 -4.03
CA LEU A 136 6.50 1.64 -3.73
C LEU A 136 7.10 2.90 -3.08
N PRO A 137 7.37 3.96 -3.86
CA PRO A 137 7.69 5.28 -3.33
C PRO A 137 6.60 5.86 -2.39
N PRO A 138 6.89 6.92 -1.64
CA PRO A 138 5.87 7.64 -0.87
C PRO A 138 4.70 8.10 -1.74
N ASN A 139 3.47 7.90 -1.27
CA ASN A 139 2.21 8.19 -1.98
C ASN A 139 2.05 7.50 -3.35
N SER A 140 2.74 6.38 -3.54
CA SER A 140 2.60 5.56 -4.74
C SER A 140 1.58 4.44 -4.52
N SER A 141 1.07 3.90 -5.64
CA SER A 141 0.17 2.76 -5.61
C SER A 141 0.35 1.88 -6.83
N VAL A 142 -0.01 0.60 -6.69
CA VAL A 142 -0.21 -0.35 -7.79
C VAL A 142 -1.61 -0.89 -7.70
N THR A 143 -2.34 -0.85 -8.81
CA THR A 143 -3.70 -1.38 -8.92
C THR A 143 -3.72 -2.53 -9.93
N TYR A 144 -4.23 -3.68 -9.49
CA TYR A 144 -4.55 -4.82 -10.32
C TYR A 144 -6.05 -4.85 -10.58
N LYS A 145 -6.43 -5.01 -11.85
CA LYS A 145 -7.80 -5.36 -12.24
C LYS A 145 -7.78 -6.80 -12.73
N ALA A 146 -8.24 -7.71 -11.87
CA ALA A 146 -8.24 -9.15 -12.11
C ALA A 146 -9.63 -9.63 -12.47
N THR A 147 -9.78 -10.18 -13.68
CA THR A 147 -11.05 -10.68 -14.21
C THR A 147 -10.98 -12.18 -14.37
N GLY A 148 -12.00 -12.90 -13.86
CA GLY A 148 -12.13 -14.34 -14.00
C GLY A 148 -13.58 -14.78 -14.19
N LEU A 149 -13.78 -16.02 -14.62
CA LEU A 149 -15.09 -16.65 -14.75
C LEU A 149 -15.50 -17.27 -13.42
N ILE A 150 -16.66 -16.89 -12.90
CA ILE A 150 -17.28 -17.51 -11.73
C ILE A 150 -17.87 -18.86 -12.15
N ASN A 151 -17.43 -19.93 -11.51
CA ASN A 151 -17.94 -21.28 -11.72
C ASN A 151 -18.01 -22.02 -10.38
N GLY A 152 -19.24 -22.21 -9.90
CA GLY A 152 -19.49 -22.90 -8.64
C GLY A 152 -20.98 -23.16 -8.41
N THR A 153 -21.33 -23.58 -7.20
CA THR A 153 -22.71 -23.88 -6.82
C THR A 153 -23.36 -22.64 -6.21
N SER A 154 -24.61 -22.36 -6.60
CA SER A 154 -25.43 -21.31 -5.99
C SER A 154 -25.47 -21.45 -4.45
N GLY A 155 -25.35 -20.33 -3.74
CA GLY A 155 -25.22 -20.27 -2.28
C GLY A 155 -23.79 -20.43 -1.75
N THR A 156 -22.81 -20.81 -2.58
CA THR A 156 -21.39 -20.84 -2.15
C THR A 156 -20.88 -19.43 -1.91
N VAL A 157 -20.16 -19.22 -0.81
CA VAL A 157 -19.45 -17.96 -0.55
C VAL A 157 -18.02 -18.06 -1.08
N ILE A 158 -17.71 -17.23 -2.07
CA ILE A 158 -16.35 -16.96 -2.54
C ILE A 158 -15.73 -15.93 -1.59
N SER A 159 -14.51 -16.18 -1.13
CA SER A 159 -13.75 -15.26 -0.28
C SER A 159 -12.40 -15.00 -0.91
N ASN A 160 -12.26 -13.91 -1.65
CA ASN A 160 -10.98 -13.50 -2.24
C ASN A 160 -10.14 -12.74 -1.20
N ILE A 161 -8.89 -13.13 -0.99
CA ILE A 161 -8.04 -12.55 0.05
C ILE A 161 -6.71 -12.11 -0.57
N ALA A 162 -6.48 -10.80 -0.59
CA ALA A 162 -5.25 -10.20 -1.04
C ALA A 162 -4.41 -9.72 0.16
N ASN A 163 -3.09 -9.85 0.06
CA ASN A 163 -2.14 -9.44 1.10
C ASN A 163 -1.00 -8.63 0.50
N VAL A 164 -0.40 -7.76 1.30
CA VAL A 164 0.90 -7.13 1.02
C VAL A 164 1.85 -7.36 2.19
N SER A 165 3.05 -7.88 1.91
CA SER A 165 4.05 -8.14 2.95
C SER A 165 4.94 -6.93 3.21
N VAL A 166 5.31 -6.70 4.47
CA VAL A 166 6.35 -5.73 4.85
C VAL A 166 7.74 -6.34 4.61
N PRO A 167 8.62 -5.73 3.79
CA PRO A 167 9.98 -6.23 3.56
C PRO A 167 10.85 -6.17 4.82
N ALA A 168 11.87 -7.02 4.87
CA ALA A 168 12.85 -7.00 5.95
C ALA A 168 13.52 -5.63 6.08
N GLY A 169 13.62 -5.11 7.31
CA GLY A 169 14.22 -3.80 7.60
C GLY A 169 13.31 -2.60 7.33
N VAL A 170 12.07 -2.80 6.88
CA VAL A 170 11.04 -1.77 6.78
C VAL A 170 10.13 -1.85 8.00
N SER A 171 9.81 -0.70 8.59
CA SER A 171 8.85 -0.59 9.69
C SER A 171 7.54 -0.01 9.17
N ASP A 172 6.50 -0.84 9.16
CA ASP A 172 5.12 -0.45 8.93
C ASP A 172 4.36 -0.52 10.27
N PRO A 173 4.06 0.62 10.91
CA PRO A 173 3.36 0.66 12.18
C PRO A 173 1.94 0.12 12.17
N ASN A 174 1.29 0.04 10.99
CA ASN A 174 -0.11 -0.32 10.87
C ASN A 174 -0.30 -1.58 10.03
N THR A 175 0.21 -2.72 10.48
CA THR A 175 0.09 -3.96 9.68
C THR A 175 -1.34 -4.52 9.58
N ALA A 176 -2.33 -3.94 10.29
CA ALA A 176 -3.71 -4.41 10.29
C ALA A 176 -4.43 -4.17 8.95
N ASN A 177 -3.93 -3.25 8.12
CA ASN A 177 -4.48 -2.91 6.80
C ASN A 177 -3.73 -3.60 5.63
N ASN A 178 -2.82 -4.53 5.95
CA ASN A 178 -2.00 -5.26 4.97
C ASN A 178 -2.64 -6.54 4.44
N THR A 179 -3.88 -6.82 4.85
CA THR A 179 -4.74 -7.86 4.27
C THR A 179 -6.10 -7.25 3.95
N ALA A 180 -6.67 -7.63 2.80
CA ALA A 180 -8.03 -7.27 2.41
C ALA A 180 -8.78 -8.50 1.91
N THR A 181 -10.05 -8.60 2.30
CA THR A 181 -10.93 -9.70 1.92
C THR A 181 -12.19 -9.16 1.28
N ASP A 182 -12.58 -9.76 0.16
CA ASP A 182 -13.86 -9.51 -0.51
C ASP A 182 -14.67 -10.80 -0.53
N LYS A 183 -15.99 -10.72 -0.27
CA LYS A 183 -16.85 -11.90 -0.18
C LYS A 183 -18.09 -11.74 -1.05
N ASN A 184 -18.32 -12.75 -1.90
CA ASN A 184 -19.47 -12.80 -2.79
C ASN A 184 -20.19 -14.14 -2.64
N THR A 185 -21.51 -14.13 -2.58
CA THR A 185 -22.32 -15.34 -2.67
C THR A 185 -22.67 -15.62 -4.14
N ILE A 186 -22.41 -16.83 -4.62
CA ILE A 186 -22.79 -17.24 -5.97
C ILE A 186 -24.32 -17.34 -6.05
N GLN A 187 -24.91 -16.75 -7.09
CA GLN A 187 -26.33 -16.89 -7.44
C GLN A 187 -26.54 -17.91 -8.54
#